data_AF-A0A379VVN9-F1
#
_entry.id   AF-A0A379VVN9-F1
#
_cell.length_a   1.000
_cell.length_b   1.000
_cell.length_c   1.000
_cell.angle_alpha   90.00
_cell.angle_beta   90.00
_cell.angle_gamma   90.00
#
_symmetry.space_group_name_H-M   'P 1'
#
loop_
_entity.id
_entity.type
_entity.pdbx_description
1 polymer ?
#
loop_
_entity_poly.entity_id
_entity_poly.type
_entity_poly.pdbx_seq_one_letter_code
_entity_poly.pdbx_strand_id
1 'polypeptide(L)'
;MLGWVISCHDDRAQEMLEGLEKKYGPLAQCRAVNFWRGLSVNMLSRMMCDALHATDSGEGVIFLTDISGAAPYRVASLMSHKHSQCEVISVSAIH
;
A
#
# COMPACT_ATOMS: atom_id res chain seq x y z
N MET A 1 9.89 -1.59 -13.71
CA MET A 1 8.97 -0.46 -13.43
C MET A 1 8.67 -0.41 -11.93
N LEU A 2 8.56 0.78 -11.36
CA LEU A 2 8.30 0.96 -9.93
C LEU A 2 6.95 0.35 -9.50
N GLY A 3 6.95 -0.44 -8.43
CA GLY A 3 5.74 -1.06 -7.86
C GLY A 3 4.98 -0.13 -6.91
N TRP A 4 3.68 -0.35 -6.75
CA TRP A 4 2.80 0.44 -5.88
C TRP A 4 1.98 -0.45 -4.97
N VAL A 5 2.00 -0.16 -3.67
CA VAL A 5 1.12 -0.79 -2.69
C VAL A 5 0.31 0.30 -2.00
N ILE A 6 -1.00 0.33 -2.27
CA ILE A 6 -1.94 1.28 -1.66
C ILE A 6 -2.53 0.59 -0.42
N SER A 7 -2.39 1.20 0.76
CA SER A 7 -2.98 0.66 1.98
C SER A 7 -3.67 1.73 2.82
N CYS A 8 -4.96 1.53 3.02
CA CYS A 8 -5.86 2.46 3.69
C CYS A 8 -6.79 1.71 4.63
N HIS A 9 -7.47 2.44 5.51
CA HIS A 9 -8.56 1.89 6.30
C HIS A 9 -9.79 1.65 5.43
N ASP A 10 -10.57 0.64 5.81
CA ASP A 10 -11.79 0.21 5.12
C ASP A 10 -11.51 -0.08 3.63
N ASP A 11 -12.46 0.20 2.73
CA ASP A 11 -12.34 -0.18 1.31
C ASP A 11 -11.58 0.82 0.42
N ARG A 12 -11.02 1.87 1.04
CA ARG A 12 -10.46 3.03 0.32
C ARG A 12 -9.28 2.70 -0.61
N ALA A 13 -8.46 1.70 -0.26
CA ALA A 13 -7.34 1.33 -1.12
C ALA A 13 -7.83 0.62 -2.40
N GLN A 14 -8.83 -0.24 -2.25
CA GLN A 14 -9.46 -0.92 -3.38
C GLN A 14 -10.19 0.07 -4.30
N GLU A 15 -10.99 0.99 -3.73
CA GLU A 15 -11.66 2.04 -4.50
C GLU A 15 -10.67 2.90 -5.32
N MET A 16 -9.51 3.22 -4.72
CA MET A 16 -8.47 3.98 -5.40
C MET A 16 -7.86 3.19 -6.56
N LEU A 17 -7.54 1.90 -6.36
CA LEU A 17 -7.01 1.04 -7.41
C LEU A 17 -8.01 0.91 -8.57
N GLU A 18 -9.28 0.61 -8.28
CA GLU A 18 -10.33 0.52 -9.29
C GLU A 18 -10.52 1.82 -10.06
N GLY A 19 -10.47 2.96 -9.36
CA GLY A 19 -10.54 4.28 -9.99
C GLY A 19 -9.36 4.55 -10.94
N LEU A 20 -8.15 4.14 -10.55
CA LEU A 20 -6.97 4.23 -11.39
C LEU A 20 -7.07 3.29 -12.61
N GLU A 21 -7.46 2.03 -12.42
CA GLU A 21 -7.58 1.07 -13.51
C GLU A 21 -8.69 1.44 -14.50
N LYS A 22 -9.80 2.00 -14.01
CA LYS A 22 -10.86 2.54 -14.87
C LYS A 22 -10.37 3.66 -15.77
N LYS A 23 -9.44 4.49 -15.28
CA LYS A 23 -8.93 5.66 -16.01
C LYS A 23 -7.74 5.34 -16.91
N TYR A 24 -6.87 4.42 -16.50
CA TYR A 24 -5.58 4.17 -17.14
C TYR A 24 -5.40 2.75 -17.68
N GLY A 25 -6.38 1.87 -17.46
CA GLY A 25 -6.29 0.44 -17.78
C GLY A 25 -5.61 -0.38 -16.67
N PRO A 26 -5.46 -1.70 -16.87
CA PRO A 26 -4.94 -2.61 -15.84
C PRO A 26 -3.56 -2.22 -15.33
N LEU A 27 -3.36 -2.24 -14.01
CA LEU A 27 -2.10 -1.86 -13.36
C LEU A 27 -1.40 -3.09 -12.78
N ALA A 28 -0.60 -3.76 -13.61
CA ALA A 28 0.04 -5.03 -13.25
C ALA A 28 0.87 -4.99 -11.95
N GLN A 29 1.54 -3.86 -11.68
CA GLN A 29 2.40 -3.64 -10.52
C GLN A 29 1.77 -2.72 -9.45
N CYS A 30 0.45 -2.65 -9.39
CA CYS A 30 -0.26 -1.95 -8.33
C CYS A 30 -1.15 -2.93 -7.55
N ARG A 31 -1.10 -2.87 -6.21
CA ARG A 31 -1.94 -3.69 -5.34
C ARG A 31 -2.57 -2.84 -4.25
N ALA A 32 -3.82 -3.14 -3.94
CA ALA A 32 -4.55 -2.56 -2.83
C ALA A 32 -4.54 -3.51 -1.63
N VAL A 33 -4.34 -2.96 -0.43
CA VAL A 33 -4.37 -3.67 0.85
C VAL A 33 -5.25 -2.89 1.82
N ASN A 34 -6.50 -3.32 1.94
CA ASN A 34 -7.47 -2.72 2.85
C ASN A 34 -7.21 -3.15 4.31
N PHE A 35 -7.27 -2.19 5.23
CA PHE A 35 -7.17 -2.44 6.67
C PHE A 35 -8.53 -2.27 7.33
N TRP A 36 -9.30 -3.36 7.36
CA TRP A 36 -10.62 -3.41 7.98
C TRP A 36 -10.56 -3.51 9.51
N ARG A 37 -11.64 -3.07 10.16
CA ARG A 37 -11.86 -3.29 11.60
C ARG A 37 -11.78 -4.78 11.94
N GLY A 38 -11.03 -5.11 12.99
CA GLY A 38 -10.82 -6.48 13.44
C GLY A 38 -9.59 -7.16 12.84
N LEU A 39 -8.96 -6.60 11.80
CA LEU A 39 -7.65 -7.07 11.38
C LEU A 39 -6.59 -6.70 12.42
N SER A 40 -5.74 -7.66 12.76
CA SER A 40 -4.54 -7.41 13.55
C SER A 40 -3.44 -6.81 12.67
N VAL A 41 -2.56 -6.03 13.29
CA VAL A 41 -1.38 -5.45 12.60
C VAL A 41 -0.46 -6.54 12.04
N ASN A 42 -0.43 -7.72 12.65
CA ASN A 42 0.34 -8.86 12.14
C ASN A 42 -0.23 -9.39 10.83
N MET A 43 -1.57 -9.46 10.69
CA MET A 43 -2.20 -9.84 9.44
C MET A 43 -1.97 -8.79 8.36
N LEU A 44 -2.13 -7.50 8.71
CA LEU A 44 -1.80 -6.40 7.81
C LEU A 44 -0.36 -6.47 7.32
N SER A 45 0.60 -6.76 8.22
CA SER A 45 2.02 -6.90 7.85
C SER A 45 2.25 -8.01 6.83
N ARG A 46 1.56 -9.15 6.96
CA ARG A 46 1.65 -10.25 6.00
C ARG A 46 1.05 -9.86 4.64
N MET A 47 -0.14 -9.28 4.63
CA MET A 47 -0.79 -8.82 3.40
C MET A 47 0.05 -7.77 2.66
N MET A 48 0.64 -6.82 3.39
CA MET A 48 1.54 -5.81 2.83
C MET A 48 2.84 -6.41 2.28
N CYS A 49 3.38 -7.43 2.96
CA CYS A 49 4.55 -8.16 2.49
C CYS A 49 4.23 -8.90 1.18
N ASP A 50 3.10 -9.60 1.11
CA ASP A 50 2.67 -10.31 -0.09
C ASP A 50 2.45 -9.34 -1.26
N ALA A 51 1.83 -8.18 -0.98
CA ALA A 51 1.63 -7.12 -1.97
C ALA A 51 2.95 -6.50 -2.47
N LEU A 52 3.92 -6.27 -1.58
CA LEU A 52 5.26 -5.81 -1.96
C LEU A 52 5.91 -6.81 -2.92
N HIS A 53 5.96 -8.10 -2.55
CA HIS A 53 6.59 -9.11 -3.40
C HIS A 53 5.88 -9.28 -4.75
N ALA A 54 4.55 -9.12 -4.78
CA ALA A 54 3.77 -9.22 -6.01
C ALA A 54 3.94 -8.01 -6.96
N THR A 55 4.44 -6.87 -6.46
CA THR A 55 4.57 -5.62 -7.24
C THR A 55 6.00 -5.23 -7.53
N ASP A 56 6.96 -5.74 -6.74
CA ASP A 56 8.38 -5.49 -6.95
C ASP A 56 8.88 -6.16 -8.25
N SER A 57 9.42 -5.35 -9.16
CA SER A 57 10.08 -5.83 -10.39
C SER A 57 11.59 -5.62 -10.36
N GLY A 58 12.17 -5.30 -9.20
CA GLY A 58 13.58 -4.96 -9.02
C GLY A 58 13.89 -3.47 -9.07
N GLU A 59 12.87 -2.62 -9.23
CA GLU A 59 13.00 -1.15 -9.20
C GLU A 59 12.50 -0.53 -7.89
N GLY A 60 12.02 -1.34 -6.94
CA GLY A 60 11.50 -0.88 -5.67
C GLY A 60 9.98 -0.70 -5.66
N VAL A 61 9.46 -0.28 -4.49
CA VAL A 61 8.02 -0.16 -4.22
C VAL A 61 7.71 1.12 -3.46
N ILE A 62 6.70 1.85 -3.91
CA ILE A 62 6.08 2.95 -3.15
C ILE A 62 4.87 2.43 -2.39
N PHE A 63 4.87 2.63 -1.08
CA PHE A 63 3.70 2.47 -0.24
C PHE A 63 2.91 3.77 -0.15
N LEU A 64 1.64 3.75 -0.58
CA LEU A 64 0.72 4.86 -0.46
C LEU A 64 -0.24 4.60 0.70
N THR A 65 -0.31 5.51 1.67
CA THR A 65 -1.12 5.34 2.88
C THR A 65 -2.01 6.53 3.19
N ASP A 66 -3.11 6.30 3.90
CA ASP A 66 -4.14 7.32 4.15
C ASP A 66 -3.87 8.22 5.36
N ILE A 67 -3.38 7.65 6.47
CA ILE A 67 -3.25 8.36 7.74
C ILE A 67 -1.85 8.16 8.30
N SER A 68 -1.08 9.25 8.38
CA SER A 68 0.24 9.28 9.00
C SER A 68 0.18 8.79 10.46
N GLY A 69 1.07 7.87 10.82
CA GLY A 69 1.13 7.26 12.16
C GLY A 69 0.11 6.15 12.42
N ALA A 70 -0.89 5.92 11.56
CA ALA A 70 -1.83 4.83 11.72
C ALA A 70 -1.22 3.45 11.37
N ALA A 71 -1.99 2.37 11.51
CA ALA A 71 -1.47 1.01 11.30
C ALA A 71 -0.91 0.78 9.87
N PRO A 72 -1.59 1.16 8.76
CA PRO A 72 -1.02 1.07 7.42
C PRO A 72 0.31 1.80 7.27
N TYR A 73 0.38 3.05 7.73
CA TYR A 73 1.60 3.87 7.68
C TYR A 73 2.75 3.25 8.48
N ARG A 74 2.49 2.79 9.70
CA ARG A 74 3.53 2.18 10.55
C ARG A 74 4.07 0.89 9.96
N VAL A 75 3.19 0.04 9.42
CA VAL A 75 3.61 -1.18 8.73
C VAL A 75 4.43 -0.86 7.49
N ALA A 76 3.96 0.06 6.64
CA ALA A 76 4.69 0.52 5.46
C ALA A 76 6.08 1.08 5.83
N SER A 77 6.18 1.87 6.90
CA SER A 77 7.44 2.45 7.39
C SER A 77 8.41 1.38 7.90
N LEU A 78 7.90 0.33 8.54
CA LEU A 78 8.72 -0.81 8.96
C LEU A 78 9.20 -1.64 7.76
N MET A 79 8.37 -1.78 6.73
CA MET A 79 8.75 -2.47 5.49
C MET A 79 9.81 -1.67 4.72
N SER A 80 9.64 -0.35 4.58
CA SER A 80 10.62 0.48 3.88
C SER A 80 11.99 0.51 4.56
N HIS A 81 12.03 0.33 5.88
CA HIS A 81 13.29 0.18 6.60
C HIS A 81 13.97 -1.17 6.34
N LYS A 82 13.20 -2.24 6.08
CA LYS A 82 13.71 -3.61 5.89
C LYS A 82 14.07 -3.93 4.44
N HIS A 83 13.43 -3.26 3.49
CA HIS A 83 13.60 -3.49 2.05
C HIS A 83 14.25 -2.27 1.41
N SER A 84 15.34 -2.49 0.67
CA SER A 84 15.96 -1.43 -0.13
C SER A 84 14.99 -0.89 -1.17
N GLN A 85 15.14 0.39 -1.53
CA GLN A 85 14.35 1.03 -2.60
C GLN A 85 12.84 1.03 -2.33
N CYS A 86 12.44 1.06 -1.07
CA CYS A 86 11.05 1.23 -0.67
C CYS A 86 10.84 2.59 -0.03
N GLU A 87 9.76 3.28 -0.41
CA GLU A 87 9.39 4.57 0.18
C GLU A 87 7.93 4.58 0.62
N VAL A 88 7.61 5.49 1.56
CA VAL A 88 6.25 5.64 2.11
C VAL A 88 5.77 7.06 1.87
N ILE A 89 4.65 7.18 1.18
CA ILE A 89 3.94 8.44 0.97
C ILE A 89 2.62 8.35 1.72
N SER A 90 2.40 9.28 2.64
CA SER A 90 1.10 9.42 3.32
C SER A 90 0.34 10.57 2.68
N VAL A 91 -0.87 10.29 2.20
CA VAL A 91 -1.78 11.30 1.67
C VAL A 91 -2.87 11.49 2.71
N SER A 92 -2.59 12.33 3.71
CA SER A 92 -3.66 12.86 4.56
C SER A 92 -4.61 13.62 3.64
N ALA A 93 -5.84 13.14 3.52
CA ALA A 93 -6.92 13.99 3.03
C ALA A 93 -6.95 15.21 3.96
N ILE A 94 -6.60 16.37 3.43
CA ILE A 94 -6.90 17.65 4.08
C ILE A 94 -8.43 17.68 4.09
N HIS A 95 -9.02 17.46 5.26
CA HIS A 95 -10.47 17.59 5.47
C HIS A 95 -10.89 19.05 5.30
#